data_AF-A0A3E3IC47-F1
#
_entry.id   AF-A0A3E3IC47-F1
#
_cell.length_a   1.000
_cell.length_b   1.000
_cell.length_c   1.000
_cell.angle_alpha   90.00
_cell.angle_beta   90.00
_cell.angle_gamma   90.00
#
_symmetry.space_group_name_H-M   'P 1'
#
loop_
_entity.id
_entity.type
_entity.pdbx_description
1 polymer ?
#
loop_
_entity_poly.entity_id
_entity_poly.type
_entity_poly.pdbx_seq_one_letter_code
_entity_poly.pdbx_strand_id
1 'polypeptide(L)'
;MNYYKELIKLYDNSWRTGTIAPIAHTMTRAKIGVLLSTNGQMLAAKKIDEVMPIPCTVQSETRTSNVAPHAIHDNITYLSETPGREKRHMDYMAQLRNYLSATDDPLAYAVYRYLSRGTIRMELEPVLRNVQASEGACISFALPGMKTTISERWIEWYTSNLPQNGTCAITGKMDYIPDAYPRNIRYASDMSHMFMREGGNSMVLDSMLGIAPGYISSQKILHVLQSMIWAGEDS
;
A
#
# COMPACT_ATOMS: atom_id res chain seq x y z
N MET A 1 -1.49 -9.02 31.14
CA MET A 1 -2.09 -9.28 29.81
C MET A 1 -1.39 -8.39 28.80
N ASN A 2 -0.74 -8.92 27.77
CA ASN A 2 -0.04 -8.11 26.76
C ASN A 2 -0.96 -7.94 25.55
N TYR A 3 -1.74 -6.85 25.53
CA TYR A 3 -2.75 -6.56 24.50
C TYR A 3 -2.20 -6.64 23.07
N TYR A 4 -0.93 -6.26 22.85
CA TYR A 4 -0.30 -6.35 21.54
C TYR A 4 -0.11 -7.78 21.05
N LYS A 5 0.16 -8.74 21.94
CA LYS A 5 0.29 -10.14 21.55
C LYS A 5 -1.02 -10.73 21.05
N GLU A 6 -2.14 -10.36 21.67
CA GLU A 6 -3.46 -10.82 21.22
C GLU A 6 -3.85 -10.22 19.86
N LEU A 7 -3.58 -8.93 19.64
CA LEU A 7 -3.81 -8.29 18.33
C LEU A 7 -2.95 -8.91 17.23
N ILE A 8 -1.66 -9.17 17.50
CA ILE A 8 -0.77 -9.86 16.56
C ILE A 8 -1.27 -11.27 16.25
N LYS A 9 -1.73 -12.00 17.27
CA LYS A 9 -2.31 -13.34 17.09
C LYS A 9 -3.59 -13.29 16.26
N LEU A 10 -4.46 -12.32 16.49
CA LEU A 10 -5.66 -12.12 15.69
C LEU A 10 -5.32 -11.83 14.22
N TYR A 11 -4.33 -10.97 13.98
CA TYR A 11 -3.81 -10.72 12.64
C TYR A 11 -3.34 -12.02 11.96
N ASP A 12 -2.46 -12.78 12.63
CA ASP A 12 -1.82 -13.97 12.06
C ASP A 12 -2.84 -15.04 11.65
N ASN A 13 -3.98 -15.09 12.33
CA ASN A 13 -5.08 -16.00 12.03
C ASN A 13 -6.05 -15.50 10.94
N SER A 14 -6.03 -14.21 10.61
CA SER A 14 -7.13 -13.59 9.86
C SER A 14 -6.69 -12.85 8.59
N TRP A 15 -5.44 -12.46 8.42
CA TRP A 15 -5.06 -11.57 7.30
C TRP A 15 -5.30 -12.15 5.90
N ARG A 16 -5.39 -13.48 5.78
CA ARG A 16 -5.70 -14.16 4.51
C ARG A 16 -7.18 -14.15 4.12
N THR A 17 -8.07 -13.70 5.00
CA THR A 17 -9.50 -13.56 4.66
C THR A 17 -9.76 -12.40 3.70
N GLY A 18 -8.80 -11.47 3.55
CA GLY A 18 -8.96 -10.24 2.79
C GLY A 18 -9.68 -9.10 3.54
N THR A 19 -10.11 -9.33 4.79
CA THR A 19 -10.76 -8.30 5.63
C THR A 19 -9.76 -7.43 6.39
N ILE A 20 -8.54 -7.92 6.55
CA ILE A 20 -7.43 -7.20 7.19
C ILE A 20 -6.37 -6.97 6.11
N ALA A 21 -5.86 -5.74 6.00
CA ALA A 21 -4.73 -5.48 5.12
C ALA A 21 -3.55 -6.39 5.49
N PRO A 22 -2.91 -7.05 4.51
CA PRO A 22 -1.63 -7.70 4.75
C PRO A 22 -0.55 -6.66 5.10
N ILE A 23 0.55 -7.10 5.71
CA ILE A 23 1.75 -6.27 5.86
C ILE A 23 2.17 -5.79 4.47
N ALA A 24 2.72 -4.58 4.39
CA ALA A 24 3.12 -3.96 3.13
C ALA A 24 1.96 -3.77 2.15
N HIS A 25 0.73 -3.68 2.68
CA HIS A 25 -0.46 -3.31 1.94
C HIS A 25 -1.28 -2.27 2.70
N THR A 26 -2.13 -1.56 1.98
CA THR A 26 -3.13 -0.65 2.54
C THR A 26 -4.49 -0.89 1.90
N MET A 27 -5.58 -0.75 2.66
CA MET A 27 -6.93 -0.85 2.08
C MET A 27 -7.22 0.41 1.28
N THR A 28 -7.56 0.24 0.00
CA THR A 28 -7.89 1.35 -0.90
C THR A 28 -9.16 1.02 -1.67
N ARG A 29 -10.03 2.03 -1.83
CA ARG A 29 -11.22 1.93 -2.68
C ARG A 29 -10.84 2.16 -4.14
N ALA A 30 -10.82 1.09 -4.93
CA ALA A 30 -10.58 1.17 -6.37
C ALA A 30 -11.86 1.56 -7.10
N LYS A 31 -11.74 2.46 -8.09
CA LYS A 31 -12.88 2.93 -8.90
C LYS A 31 -12.87 2.39 -10.33
N ILE A 32 -11.72 1.87 -10.76
CA ILE A 32 -11.52 1.30 -12.10
C ILE A 32 -10.72 0.01 -11.95
N GLY A 33 -11.20 -1.07 -12.56
CA GLY A 33 -10.47 -2.32 -12.70
C GLY A 33 -10.00 -2.49 -14.14
N VAL A 34 -8.74 -2.83 -14.32
CA VAL A 34 -8.10 -3.07 -15.62
C VAL A 34 -7.62 -4.51 -15.67
N LEU A 35 -8.20 -5.29 -16.59
CA LEU A 35 -7.78 -6.65 -16.86
C LEU A 35 -6.68 -6.63 -17.93
N LEU A 36 -5.50 -7.13 -17.60
CA LEU A 36 -4.36 -7.24 -18.49
C LEU A 36 -4.15 -8.69 -18.94
N SER A 37 -3.60 -8.88 -20.14
CA SER A 37 -2.97 -10.14 -20.51
C SER A 37 -1.61 -10.29 -19.81
N THR A 38 -1.07 -11.50 -19.77
CA THR A 38 0.30 -11.75 -19.25
C THR A 38 1.38 -11.01 -20.02
N ASN A 39 1.10 -10.57 -21.25
CA ASN A 39 1.99 -9.73 -22.07
C ASN A 39 1.81 -8.23 -21.84
N GLY A 40 0.90 -7.82 -20.95
CA GLY A 40 0.62 -6.43 -20.62
C GLY A 40 -0.29 -5.73 -21.63
N GLN A 41 -1.11 -6.44 -22.39
CA GLN A 41 -2.15 -5.84 -23.24
C GLN A 41 -3.44 -5.65 -22.43
N MET A 42 -4.15 -4.54 -22.62
CA MET A 42 -5.44 -4.36 -21.97
C MET A 42 -6.48 -5.26 -22.64
N LEU A 43 -7.10 -6.13 -21.85
CA LEU A 43 -8.20 -7.00 -22.29
C LEU A 43 -9.55 -6.36 -22.03
N ALA A 44 -9.69 -5.68 -20.89
CA ALA A 44 -10.91 -4.97 -20.51
C ALA A 44 -10.60 -3.90 -19.45
N ALA A 45 -11.46 -2.90 -19.36
CA ALA A 45 -11.50 -1.96 -18.25
C ALA A 45 -12.96 -1.68 -17.86
N LYS A 46 -13.23 -1.59 -16.56
CA LYS A 46 -14.59 -1.39 -16.04
C LYS A 46 -14.58 -0.48 -14.82
N LYS A 47 -15.67 0.27 -14.64
CA LYS A 47 -16.04 0.86 -13.34
C LYS A 47 -16.21 -0.24 -12.30
N ILE A 48 -15.54 -0.08 -11.17
CA ILE A 48 -15.73 -0.88 -9.97
C ILE A 48 -15.91 0.07 -8.77
N ASP A 49 -16.31 -0.45 -7.62
CA ASP A 49 -16.33 0.32 -6.37
C ASP A 49 -16.02 -0.60 -5.19
N GLU A 50 -14.80 -1.12 -5.19
CA GLU A 50 -14.38 -2.20 -4.29
C GLU A 50 -13.28 -1.71 -3.36
N VAL A 51 -13.38 -2.04 -2.08
CA VAL A 51 -12.30 -1.85 -1.11
C VAL A 51 -11.40 -3.07 -1.15
N MET A 52 -10.12 -2.87 -1.43
CA MET A 52 -9.18 -3.96 -1.64
C MET A 52 -7.80 -3.60 -1.09
N PRO A 53 -7.03 -4.59 -0.61
CA PRO A 53 -5.65 -4.38 -0.18
C PRO A 53 -4.75 -4.19 -1.39
N ILE A 54 -4.07 -3.04 -1.48
CA ILE A 54 -3.06 -2.81 -2.52
C ILE A 54 -1.65 -2.79 -1.92
N PRO A 55 -0.63 -3.35 -2.61
CA PRO A 55 0.75 -3.28 -2.17
C PRO A 55 1.22 -1.83 -1.96
N CYS A 56 1.92 -1.58 -0.86
CA CYS A 56 2.42 -0.26 -0.52
C CYS A 56 3.77 -0.32 0.19
N THR A 57 4.48 0.81 0.16
CA THR A 57 5.62 1.09 1.04
C THR A 57 5.16 1.92 2.24
N VAL A 58 5.96 1.94 3.33
CA VAL A 58 5.75 2.83 4.47
C VAL A 58 5.52 4.27 4.02
N GLN A 59 6.37 4.78 3.11
CA GLN A 59 6.28 6.15 2.62
C GLN A 59 4.96 6.42 1.88
N SER A 60 4.50 5.47 1.07
CA SER A 60 3.23 5.61 0.33
C SER A 60 2.00 5.49 1.24
N GLU A 61 2.06 4.65 2.27
CA GLU A 61 0.97 4.46 3.24
C GLU A 61 0.79 5.68 4.14
N THR A 62 1.89 6.31 4.56
CA THR A 62 1.87 7.47 5.46
C THR A 62 1.88 8.82 4.74
N ARG A 63 1.73 8.84 3.40
CA ARG A 63 1.89 10.05 2.58
C ARG A 63 0.96 11.18 3.02
N THR A 64 1.50 12.40 3.11
CA THR A 64 0.75 13.66 3.31
C THR A 64 0.85 14.55 2.08
N SER A 65 2.08 14.79 1.62
CA SER A 65 2.39 15.68 0.48
C SER A 65 3.54 15.18 -0.40
N ASN A 66 4.32 14.20 0.07
CA ASN A 66 5.45 13.65 -0.67
C ASN A 66 5.01 12.76 -1.84
N VAL A 67 5.81 12.73 -2.90
CA VAL A 67 5.64 11.78 -4.02
C VAL A 67 6.08 10.40 -3.54
N ALA A 68 5.11 9.51 -3.35
CA ALA A 68 5.33 8.15 -2.88
C ALA A 68 4.29 7.21 -3.53
N PRO A 69 4.66 6.49 -4.59
CA PRO A 69 3.75 5.60 -5.30
C PRO A 69 3.41 4.35 -4.48
N HIS A 70 2.16 3.93 -4.55
CA HIS A 70 1.77 2.56 -4.22
C HIS A 70 2.28 1.60 -5.29
N ALA A 71 2.46 0.34 -4.92
CA ALA A 71 3.03 -0.67 -5.80
C ALA A 71 1.94 -1.40 -6.57
N ILE A 72 2.21 -1.66 -7.85
CA ILE A 72 1.33 -2.37 -8.81
C ILE A 72 0.03 -1.60 -9.13
N HIS A 73 -0.66 -1.04 -8.15
CA HIS A 73 -1.90 -0.28 -8.28
C HIS A 73 -1.69 1.15 -7.80
N ASP A 74 -2.25 2.14 -8.50
CA ASP A 74 -2.29 3.53 -8.01
C ASP A 74 -3.31 4.34 -8.82
N ASN A 75 -3.38 5.63 -8.58
CA ASN A 75 -4.17 6.55 -9.38
C ASN A 75 -3.45 6.95 -10.68
N ILE A 76 -4.22 7.46 -11.64
CA ILE A 76 -3.75 7.75 -13.01
C ILE A 76 -2.53 8.69 -13.05
N THR A 77 -2.35 9.54 -12.04
CA THR A 77 -1.21 10.49 -12.00
C THR A 77 0.14 9.84 -11.69
N TYR A 78 0.14 8.63 -11.09
CA TYR A 78 1.33 7.80 -10.95
C TYR A 78 1.46 6.79 -12.09
N LEU A 79 0.34 6.36 -12.68
CA LEU A 79 0.34 5.36 -13.75
C LEU A 79 0.65 5.95 -15.14
N SER A 80 0.70 7.27 -15.27
CA SER A 80 1.01 7.92 -16.54
C SER A 80 1.68 9.28 -16.35
N GLU A 81 2.43 9.69 -17.37
CA GLU A 81 2.95 11.05 -17.45
C GLU A 81 1.80 12.04 -17.34
N THR A 82 2.01 13.05 -16.49
CA THR A 82 1.03 14.05 -16.13
C THR A 82 1.76 15.39 -16.08
N PRO A 83 1.40 16.38 -16.93
CA PRO A 83 2.06 17.68 -16.92
C PRO A 83 2.07 18.33 -15.52
N GLY A 84 3.25 18.74 -15.08
CA GLY A 84 3.49 19.31 -13.74
C GLY A 84 3.56 18.29 -12.60
N ARG A 85 3.50 16.98 -12.89
CA ARG A 85 3.59 15.88 -11.91
C ARG A 85 4.44 14.71 -12.43
N GLU A 86 5.38 14.98 -13.32
CA GLU A 86 6.20 14.01 -14.05
C GLU A 86 6.95 13.06 -13.09
N LYS A 87 7.41 13.58 -11.95
CA LYS A 87 8.09 12.79 -10.91
C LYS A 87 7.26 11.60 -10.42
N ARG A 88 5.93 11.71 -10.38
CA ARG A 88 5.04 10.64 -9.92
C ARG A 88 5.19 9.39 -10.76
N HIS A 89 5.07 9.53 -12.08
CA HIS A 89 5.19 8.40 -13.00
C HIS A 89 6.61 7.85 -13.05
N MET A 90 7.61 8.73 -13.02
CA MET A 90 9.01 8.35 -12.99
C MET A 90 9.33 7.49 -11.76
N ASP A 91 8.95 7.93 -10.56
CA ASP A 91 9.17 7.20 -9.31
C ASP A 91 8.39 5.87 -9.30
N TYR A 92 7.16 5.86 -9.82
CA TYR A 92 6.35 4.65 -9.93
C TYR A 92 7.04 3.60 -10.80
N MET A 93 7.48 3.98 -12.01
CA MET A 93 8.16 3.06 -12.92
C MET A 93 9.52 2.60 -12.39
N ALA A 94 10.24 3.47 -11.67
CA ALA A 94 11.49 3.11 -10.99
C ALA A 94 11.24 2.09 -9.87
N GLN A 95 10.23 2.30 -9.02
CA GLN A 95 9.83 1.36 -7.98
C GLN A 95 9.45 0.00 -8.57
N LEU A 96 8.61 -0.01 -9.62
CA LEU A 96 8.16 -1.23 -10.27
C LEU A 96 9.31 -2.01 -10.92
N ARG A 97 10.25 -1.30 -11.58
CA ARG A 97 11.46 -1.90 -12.15
C ARG A 97 12.36 -2.51 -11.06
N ASN A 98 12.52 -1.82 -9.93
CA ASN A 98 13.31 -2.32 -8.81
C ASN A 98 12.72 -3.62 -8.25
N TYR A 99 11.40 -3.66 -8.05
CA TYR A 99 10.70 -4.86 -7.61
C TYR A 99 10.87 -6.03 -8.59
N LEU A 100 10.70 -5.78 -9.89
CA LEU A 100 10.88 -6.79 -10.94
C LEU A 100 12.33 -7.23 -11.16
N SER A 101 13.32 -6.50 -10.65
CA SER A 101 14.73 -6.91 -10.74
C SER A 101 15.06 -8.11 -9.84
N ALA A 102 14.23 -8.35 -8.83
CA ALA A 102 14.43 -9.40 -7.83
C ALA A 102 13.23 -10.37 -7.71
N THR A 103 12.18 -10.19 -8.53
CA THR A 103 10.97 -11.00 -8.47
C THR A 103 10.43 -11.31 -9.85
N ASP A 104 9.72 -12.44 -9.98
CA ASP A 104 9.03 -12.84 -11.20
C ASP A 104 7.51 -12.77 -10.99
N ASP A 105 7.03 -11.60 -10.54
CA ASP A 105 5.60 -11.34 -10.29
C ASP A 105 4.87 -11.08 -11.63
N PRO A 106 3.99 -12.00 -12.08
CA PRO A 106 3.38 -11.90 -13.41
C PRO A 106 2.51 -10.65 -13.59
N LEU A 107 1.80 -10.24 -12.53
CA LEU A 107 0.94 -9.06 -12.59
C LEU A 107 1.80 -7.79 -12.68
N ALA A 108 2.81 -7.67 -11.82
CA ALA A 108 3.71 -6.53 -11.86
C ALA A 108 4.43 -6.41 -13.22
N TYR A 109 4.81 -7.53 -13.82
CA TYR A 109 5.45 -7.54 -15.14
C TYR A 109 4.49 -7.12 -16.25
N ALA A 110 3.24 -7.59 -16.22
CA ALA A 110 2.20 -7.17 -17.14
C ALA A 110 1.89 -5.66 -17.00
N VAL A 111 1.81 -5.15 -15.77
CA VAL A 111 1.63 -3.72 -15.50
C VAL A 111 2.80 -2.91 -16.03
N TYR A 112 4.05 -3.34 -15.77
CA TYR A 112 5.23 -2.65 -16.29
C TYR A 112 5.22 -2.56 -17.82
N ARG A 113 4.90 -3.66 -18.52
CA ARG A 113 4.77 -3.68 -19.98
C ARG A 113 3.61 -2.83 -20.49
N TYR A 114 2.49 -2.81 -19.78
CA TYR A 114 1.33 -2.00 -20.10
C TYR A 114 1.68 -0.51 -20.06
N LEU A 115 2.24 -0.06 -18.93
CA LEU A 115 2.55 1.35 -18.70
C LEU A 115 3.72 1.85 -19.53
N SER A 116 4.71 0.99 -19.84
CA SER A 116 5.84 1.35 -20.71
C SER A 116 5.44 1.78 -22.12
N ARG A 117 4.21 1.47 -22.56
CA ARG A 117 3.70 1.94 -23.86
C ARG A 117 3.13 3.36 -23.82
N GLY A 118 2.86 3.91 -22.64
CA GLY A 118 2.29 5.25 -22.48
C GLY A 118 0.84 5.39 -22.98
N THR A 119 0.11 4.29 -23.20
CA THR A 119 -1.23 4.31 -23.81
C THR A 119 -2.38 4.38 -22.82
N ILE A 120 -2.15 4.18 -21.52
CA ILE A 120 -3.19 4.04 -20.49
C ILE A 120 -4.22 5.18 -20.49
N ARG A 121 -3.78 6.44 -20.62
CA ARG A 121 -4.68 7.60 -20.62
C ARG A 121 -5.66 7.57 -21.79
N MET A 122 -5.18 7.20 -22.97
CA MET A 122 -5.98 7.07 -24.18
C MET A 122 -6.93 5.87 -24.10
N GLU A 123 -6.41 4.72 -23.63
CA GLU A 123 -7.19 3.48 -23.55
C GLU A 123 -8.28 3.52 -22.46
N LEU A 124 -8.02 4.18 -21.34
CA LEU A 124 -9.00 4.32 -20.24
C LEU A 124 -9.92 5.53 -20.38
N GLU A 125 -9.69 6.40 -21.37
CA GLU A 125 -10.46 7.62 -21.61
C GLU A 125 -11.99 7.41 -21.59
N PRO A 126 -12.55 6.41 -22.30
CA PRO A 126 -13.99 6.18 -22.32
C PRO A 126 -14.54 5.78 -20.94
N VAL A 127 -13.75 5.01 -20.17
CA VAL A 127 -14.13 4.58 -18.82
C VAL A 127 -14.04 5.75 -17.85
N LEU A 128 -12.96 6.53 -17.91
CA LEU A 128 -12.73 7.68 -17.04
C LEU A 128 -13.86 8.72 -17.17
N ARG A 129 -14.32 9.02 -18.39
CA ARG A 129 -15.47 9.91 -18.63
C ARG A 129 -16.75 9.39 -17.98
N ASN A 130 -17.03 8.10 -18.12
CA ASN A 130 -18.24 7.48 -17.60
C ASN A 130 -18.26 7.37 -16.06
N VAL A 131 -17.10 7.22 -15.43
CA VAL A 131 -17.01 7.08 -13.97
C VAL A 131 -17.07 8.43 -13.26
N GLN A 132 -16.77 9.54 -13.95
CA GLN A 132 -16.51 10.85 -13.33
C GLN A 132 -15.50 10.73 -12.17
N ALA A 133 -14.54 9.82 -12.32
CA ALA A 133 -13.52 9.58 -11.31
C ALA A 133 -12.57 10.78 -11.24
N SER A 134 -12.22 11.20 -10.02
CA SER A 134 -11.13 12.17 -9.84
C SER A 134 -9.80 11.55 -10.26
N GLU A 135 -8.81 12.40 -10.58
CA GLU A 135 -7.45 11.93 -10.86
C GLU A 135 -6.81 11.15 -9.71
N GLY A 136 -7.33 11.29 -8.49
CA GLY A 136 -6.87 10.56 -7.29
C GLY A 136 -7.52 9.19 -7.12
N ALA A 137 -8.48 8.81 -7.98
CA ALA A 137 -9.14 7.52 -7.90
C ALA A 137 -8.16 6.38 -8.24
N CYS A 138 -8.13 5.36 -7.39
CA CYS A 138 -7.27 4.20 -7.58
C CYS A 138 -7.75 3.34 -8.76
N ILE A 139 -6.80 2.95 -9.61
CA ILE A 139 -6.95 2.01 -10.70
C ILE A 139 -6.27 0.70 -10.28
N SER A 140 -7.06 -0.37 -10.22
CA SER A 140 -6.60 -1.70 -9.88
C SER A 140 -6.35 -2.52 -11.14
N PHE A 141 -5.33 -3.38 -11.11
CA PHE A 141 -4.94 -4.23 -12.22
C PHE A 141 -5.14 -5.70 -11.84
N ALA A 142 -5.49 -6.53 -12.82
CA ALA A 142 -5.61 -7.97 -12.61
C ALA A 142 -5.21 -8.74 -13.87
N LEU A 143 -4.83 -10.00 -13.69
CA LEU A 143 -4.73 -11.00 -14.75
C LEU A 143 -5.95 -11.94 -14.71
N PRO A 144 -6.30 -12.61 -15.82
CA PRO A 144 -7.33 -13.64 -15.82
C PRO A 144 -7.10 -14.69 -14.73
N GLY A 145 -8.15 -14.95 -13.94
CA GLY A 145 -8.13 -15.95 -12.85
C GLY A 145 -7.59 -15.44 -11.50
N MET A 146 -7.10 -14.20 -11.41
CA MET A 146 -6.73 -13.61 -10.13
C MET A 146 -7.97 -13.37 -9.26
N LYS A 147 -7.89 -13.77 -7.99
CA LYS A 147 -8.97 -13.63 -6.99
C LYS A 147 -8.75 -12.50 -6.00
N THR A 148 -7.53 -11.98 -5.92
CA THR A 148 -7.12 -10.99 -4.93
C THR A 148 -5.99 -10.14 -5.49
N THR A 149 -5.78 -8.98 -4.86
CA THR A 149 -4.64 -8.07 -5.07
C THR A 149 -3.58 -8.17 -3.98
N ILE A 150 -3.79 -9.04 -3.00
CA ILE A 150 -2.76 -9.45 -2.05
C ILE A 150 -1.60 -10.07 -2.84
N SER A 151 -0.42 -9.47 -2.75
CA SER A 151 0.81 -10.00 -3.33
C SER A 151 1.73 -10.51 -2.23
N GLU A 152 1.76 -11.82 -2.01
CA GLU A 152 2.72 -12.44 -1.07
C GLU A 152 4.17 -12.20 -1.50
N ARG A 153 4.43 -12.16 -2.82
CA ARG A 153 5.75 -11.82 -3.38
C ARG A 153 6.19 -10.41 -3.00
N TRP A 154 5.27 -9.44 -3.02
CA TRP A 154 5.55 -8.09 -2.56
C TRP A 154 5.87 -8.06 -1.07
N ILE A 155 5.12 -8.80 -0.24
CA ILE A 155 5.38 -8.91 1.20
C ILE A 155 6.79 -9.44 1.43
N GLU A 156 7.13 -10.57 0.82
CA GLU A 156 8.44 -11.21 0.94
C GLU A 156 9.57 -10.28 0.49
N TRP A 157 9.45 -9.70 -0.71
CA TRP A 157 10.45 -8.80 -1.24
C TRP A 157 10.60 -7.54 -0.40
N TYR A 158 9.50 -6.84 -0.12
CA TYR A 158 9.55 -5.55 0.59
C TYR A 158 10.12 -5.74 1.99
N THR A 159 9.60 -6.71 2.76
CA THR A 159 10.04 -6.94 4.14
C THR A 159 11.49 -7.43 4.23
N SER A 160 11.97 -8.20 3.25
CA SER A 160 13.37 -8.65 3.20
C SER A 160 14.36 -7.53 2.83
N ASN A 161 13.89 -6.46 2.19
CA ASN A 161 14.70 -5.31 1.79
C ASN A 161 14.63 -4.14 2.80
N LEU A 162 13.89 -4.28 3.90
CA LEU A 162 13.83 -3.26 4.93
C LEU A 162 15.11 -3.26 5.79
N PRO A 163 15.71 -2.08 6.07
CA PRO A 163 16.90 -2.01 6.89
C PRO A 163 16.57 -2.33 8.35
N GLN A 164 17.38 -3.17 9.00
CA GLN A 164 17.29 -3.38 10.44
C GLN A 164 18.01 -2.23 11.16
N ASN A 165 17.29 -1.15 11.43
CA ASN A 165 17.83 0.11 11.98
C ASN A 165 17.55 0.30 13.48
N GLY A 166 16.93 -0.68 14.16
CA GLY A 166 16.68 -0.61 15.59
C GLY A 166 16.11 -1.88 16.19
N THR A 167 15.79 -1.82 17.48
CA THR A 167 15.13 -2.91 18.21
C THR A 167 13.65 -2.58 18.40
N CYS A 168 12.76 -3.47 17.97
CA CYS A 168 11.32 -3.32 18.12
C CYS A 168 10.91 -3.33 19.60
N ALA A 169 10.24 -2.26 20.03
CA ALA A 169 9.70 -2.11 21.39
C ALA A 169 8.75 -3.23 21.84
N ILE A 170 8.03 -3.84 20.89
CA ILE A 170 6.98 -4.83 21.17
C ILE A 170 7.55 -6.24 21.31
N THR A 171 8.55 -6.57 20.49
CA THR A 171 9.11 -7.94 20.41
C THR A 171 10.48 -8.07 21.06
N GLY A 172 11.21 -6.97 21.26
CA GLY A 172 12.60 -6.97 21.72
C GLY A 172 13.61 -7.50 20.69
N LYS A 173 13.22 -7.62 19.42
CA LYS A 173 14.07 -8.12 18.33
C LYS A 173 14.51 -6.99 17.39
N MET A 174 15.63 -7.19 16.69
CA MET A 174 16.03 -6.31 15.59
C MET A 174 14.94 -6.27 14.50
N ASP A 175 14.58 -5.07 14.07
CA ASP A 175 13.52 -4.81 13.08
C ASP A 175 13.78 -3.47 12.38
N TYR A 176 12.98 -3.15 11.37
CA TYR A 176 12.90 -1.81 10.80
C TYR A 176 11.99 -0.93 11.64
N ILE A 177 12.52 0.17 12.16
CA ILE A 177 11.78 1.24 12.80
C ILE A 177 11.41 2.28 11.73
N PRO A 178 10.12 2.37 11.35
CA PRO A 178 9.70 3.26 10.29
C PRO A 178 9.78 4.73 10.71
N ASP A 179 9.91 5.61 9.72
CA ASP A 179 9.96 7.07 9.96
C ASP A 179 8.59 7.64 10.35
N ALA A 180 7.51 6.96 9.98
CA ALA A 180 6.14 7.30 10.30
C ALA A 180 5.27 6.04 10.42
N TYR A 181 4.17 6.16 11.16
CA TYR A 181 3.15 5.11 11.26
C TYR A 181 1.83 5.60 10.63
N PRO A 182 1.01 4.68 10.11
CA PRO A 182 -0.32 4.99 9.60
C PRO A 182 -1.17 5.80 10.59
N ARG A 183 -1.91 6.76 10.02
CA ARG A 183 -2.94 7.57 10.70
C ARG A 183 -4.31 6.95 10.53
N ASN A 184 -5.31 7.60 11.10
CA ASN A 184 -6.71 7.34 10.83
C ASN A 184 -7.13 5.95 11.30
N ILE A 185 -6.69 5.59 12.51
CA ILE A 185 -6.97 4.26 13.09
C ILE A 185 -8.45 4.11 13.37
N ARG A 186 -9.16 5.19 13.76
CA ARG A 186 -10.59 5.11 14.12
C ARG A 186 -11.56 5.34 12.98
N TYR A 187 -11.28 6.22 12.03
CA TYR A 187 -12.07 6.45 10.81
C TYR A 187 -11.32 7.42 9.89
N ALA A 188 -11.78 7.55 8.64
CA ALA A 188 -11.15 8.44 7.68
C ALA A 188 -11.13 9.89 8.19
N SER A 189 -9.95 10.52 8.15
CA SER A 189 -9.74 11.93 8.53
C SER A 189 -9.83 12.25 10.02
N ASP A 190 -9.80 11.26 10.91
CA ASP A 190 -9.82 11.50 12.36
C ASP A 190 -8.47 11.87 12.96
N MET A 191 -7.39 11.69 12.18
CA MET A 191 -6.00 12.00 12.54
C MET A 191 -5.49 11.26 13.78
N SER A 192 -6.14 10.17 14.20
CA SER A 192 -5.68 9.35 15.32
C SER A 192 -4.39 8.60 14.96
N HIS A 193 -3.49 8.52 15.93
CA HIS A 193 -2.25 7.77 15.86
C HIS A 193 -2.10 6.92 17.13
N MET A 194 -1.72 5.65 16.96
CA MET A 194 -1.36 4.78 18.08
C MET A 194 0.14 4.82 18.35
N PHE A 195 0.93 4.90 17.28
CA PHE A 195 2.39 4.94 17.34
C PHE A 195 2.88 6.25 16.73
N MET A 196 3.88 6.85 17.36
CA MET A 196 4.58 8.03 16.87
C MET A 196 6.07 7.77 16.92
N ARG A 197 6.80 8.27 15.91
CA ARG A 197 8.25 8.35 16.01
C ARG A 197 8.60 9.65 16.73
N GLU A 198 9.48 9.59 17.72
CA GLU A 198 10.08 10.78 18.30
C GLU A 198 10.96 11.45 17.24
N GLY A 199 10.56 12.64 16.78
CA GLY A 199 11.22 13.28 15.63
C GLY A 199 10.71 14.67 15.24
N GLY A 200 10.04 15.38 16.15
CA GLY A 200 9.69 16.79 15.96
C GLY A 200 9.47 17.43 17.32
N ASN A 201 10.29 18.41 17.71
CA ASN A 201 10.28 19.24 18.93
C ASN A 201 9.90 18.59 20.29
N SER A 202 9.69 17.27 20.35
CA SER A 202 9.50 16.50 21.57
C SER A 202 10.89 16.21 22.11
N MET A 203 11.11 16.53 23.39
CA MET A 203 12.39 16.47 24.07
C MET A 203 13.09 15.13 23.79
N VAL A 204 14.16 15.18 23.00
CA VAL A 204 15.16 14.11 22.96
C VAL A 204 15.84 14.14 24.33
N LEU A 205 15.43 13.27 25.24
CA LEU A 205 16.23 12.98 26.42
C LEU A 205 17.43 12.18 25.90
N ASP A 206 18.61 12.80 25.88
CA ASP A 206 19.89 12.37 25.26
C ASP A 206 20.40 10.95 25.62
N SER A 207 19.63 10.16 26.35
CA SER A 207 19.99 8.84 26.87
C SER A 207 18.91 7.76 26.72
N MET A 208 17.73 8.06 26.17
CA MET A 208 16.75 7.04 25.81
C MET A 208 16.82 6.75 24.31
N LEU A 209 17.31 5.56 23.94
CA LEU A 209 17.05 4.99 22.62
C LEU A 209 15.54 5.02 22.40
N GLY A 210 15.06 5.80 21.42
CA GLY A 210 13.62 5.90 21.13
C GLY A 210 13.01 4.51 20.97
N ILE A 211 12.24 4.08 21.97
CA ILE A 211 11.65 2.74 22.03
C ILE A 211 10.40 2.77 21.15
N ALA A 212 10.59 2.48 19.86
CA ALA A 212 9.52 2.50 18.87
C ALA A 212 9.16 1.08 18.38
N PRO A 213 7.89 0.81 18.04
CA PRO A 213 7.50 -0.47 17.44
C PRO A 213 8.19 -0.73 16.10
N GLY A 214 8.65 -1.96 15.88
CA GLY A 214 9.10 -2.39 14.57
C GLY A 214 7.95 -2.43 13.56
N TYR A 215 8.28 -2.23 12.29
CA TYR A 215 7.35 -2.13 11.17
C TYR A 215 6.38 -3.31 11.13
N ILE A 216 6.90 -4.53 11.19
CA ILE A 216 6.09 -5.75 11.12
C ILE A 216 5.06 -5.78 12.25
N SER A 217 5.49 -5.53 13.49
CA SER A 217 4.59 -5.59 14.64
C SER A 217 3.54 -4.47 14.60
N SER A 218 3.96 -3.26 14.23
CA SER A 218 3.07 -2.11 14.14
C SER A 218 2.00 -2.29 13.05
N GLN A 219 2.37 -2.76 11.85
CA GLN A 219 1.43 -3.06 10.77
C GLN A 219 0.36 -4.05 11.21
N LYS A 220 0.74 -5.19 11.79
CA LYS A 220 -0.20 -6.22 12.25
C LYS A 220 -1.24 -5.63 13.22
N ILE A 221 -0.80 -4.83 14.18
CA ILE A 221 -1.66 -4.20 15.17
C ILE A 221 -2.58 -3.18 14.52
N LEU A 222 -2.02 -2.27 13.71
CA LEU A 222 -2.77 -1.18 13.09
C LEU A 222 -3.81 -1.71 12.10
N HIS A 223 -3.46 -2.69 11.27
CA HIS A 223 -4.37 -3.27 10.29
C HIS A 223 -5.54 -4.01 10.94
N VAL A 224 -5.30 -4.71 12.06
CA VAL A 224 -6.38 -5.30 12.86
C VAL A 224 -7.33 -4.21 13.37
N LEU A 225 -6.80 -3.16 13.99
CA LEU A 225 -7.63 -2.07 14.52
C LEU A 225 -8.44 -1.37 13.42
N GLN A 226 -7.82 -1.10 12.26
CA GLN A 226 -8.49 -0.51 11.11
C GLN A 226 -9.60 -1.42 10.55
N SER A 227 -9.37 -2.74 10.52
CA SER A 227 -10.38 -3.71 10.03
C SER A 227 -11.63 -3.79 10.91
N MET A 228 -11.50 -3.56 12.22
CA MET A 228 -12.62 -3.61 13.16
C MET A 228 -13.64 -2.49 12.92
N ILE A 229 -13.23 -1.45 12.21
CA ILE A 229 -14.01 -0.22 12.01
C ILE A 229 -14.64 -0.22 10.63
N TRP A 230 -13.92 -0.70 9.62
CA TRP A 230 -14.47 -0.83 8.27
C TRP A 230 -15.73 -1.69 8.22
N ALA A 231 -15.90 -2.65 9.13
CA ALA A 231 -17.13 -3.43 9.27
C ALA A 231 -18.35 -2.63 9.78
N GLY A 232 -18.17 -1.36 10.18
CA GLY A 232 -19.22 -0.52 10.75
C GLY A 232 -19.72 0.63 9.86
N GLU A 233 -19.18 0.82 8.65
CA GLU A 233 -19.61 1.88 7.72
C GLU A 233 -20.63 1.42 6.65
N ASP A 234 -21.15 0.20 6.75
CA ASP A 234 -22.26 -0.30 5.93
C ASP A 234 -23.62 -0.19 6.66
N SER A 235 -23.96 1.00 7.16
CA SER A 235 -25.30 1.32 7.67
C SER A 235 -25.81 2.66 7.16
#